data_AF-A0AAV6A3N9-F1
#
_entry.id   AF-A0AAV6A3N9-F1
#
_cell.length_a   1.000
_cell.length_b   1.000
_cell.length_c   1.000
_cell.angle_alpha   90.00
_cell.angle_beta   90.00
_cell.angle_gamma   90.00
#
_symmetry.space_group_name_H-M   'P 1'
#
loop_
_entity.id
_entity.type
_entity.pdbx_description
1 polymer ?
#
loop_
_entity_poly.entity_id
_entity_poly.type
_entity_poly.pdbx_seq_one_letter_code
_entity_poly.pdbx_strand_id
1 'polypeptide(L)' 'MSERRIPRRGFQIAIVLTVLFNLLALLVMIHTTPILFTLFMFVGQPLFVLALALLVGAVVADLREKQLL' A
#
# COMPACT_ATOMS: atom_id res chain seq x y z
N MET A 1 6.64 24.54 -17.42
CA MET A 1 6.16 23.17 -17.14
C MET A 1 7.09 22.54 -16.13
N SER A 2 6.78 22.65 -14.83
CA SER A 2 7.62 22.07 -13.76
C SER A 2 7.48 20.55 -13.80
N GLU A 3 8.59 19.83 -13.96
CA GLU A 3 8.63 18.37 -13.87
C GLU A 3 8.24 17.94 -12.44
N ARG A 4 6.94 17.70 -12.27
CA ARG A 4 6.33 17.12 -11.07
C ARG A 4 6.96 15.77 -10.76
N ARG A 5 7.89 15.73 -9.80
CA ARG A 5 8.43 14.48 -9.24
C ARG A 5 7.86 14.25 -7.84
N ILE A 6 6.55 14.04 -7.76
CA ILE A 6 6.04 13.09 -6.76
C ILE A 6 6.90 11.83 -6.98
N PRO A 7 7.52 11.23 -5.96
CA PRO A 7 8.37 10.06 -6.16
C PRO A 7 7.53 8.90 -6.70
N ARG A 8 7.38 8.85 -8.03
CA ARG A 8 6.47 7.94 -8.77
C ARG A 8 6.65 6.50 -8.33
N ARG A 9 7.89 6.14 -8.01
CA ARG A 9 8.26 4.81 -7.54
C ARG A 9 7.60 4.45 -6.20
N GLY A 10 7.62 5.35 -5.20
CA GLY A 10 7.04 5.08 -3.89
C GLY A 10 5.51 4.90 -3.94
N PHE A 11 4.84 5.77 -4.71
CA PHE A 11 3.40 5.67 -4.94
C PHE A 11 3.00 4.42 -5.74
N GLN A 12 3.76 4.08 -6.79
CA GLN A 12 3.55 2.85 -7.55
C GLN A 12 3.75 1.60 -6.67
N ILE A 13 4.79 1.57 -5.82
CA ILE A 13 5.03 0.48 -4.88
C ILE A 13 3.85 0.35 -3.91
N ALA A 14 3.38 1.46 -3.33
CA ALA A 14 2.22 1.45 -2.43
C ALA A 14 0.97 0.87 -3.12
N ILE A 15 0.70 1.24 -4.37
CA ILE A 15 -0.41 0.67 -5.15
C ILE A 15 -0.23 -0.83 -5.36
N VAL A 16 0.94 -1.27 -5.82
CA VAL A 16 1.20 -2.70 -6.07
C VAL A 16 1.04 -3.52 -4.80
N LEU A 17 1.61 -3.06 -3.68
CA LEU A 17 1.47 -3.72 -2.38
C LEU A 17 0.01 -3.79 -1.92
N THR A 18 -0.76 -2.72 -2.13
CA THR A 18 -2.19 -2.68 -1.79
C THR A 18 -2.99 -3.65 -2.65
N VAL A 19 -2.70 -3.75 -3.96
CA VAL A 19 -3.36 -4.71 -4.85
C VAL A 19 -3.03 -6.14 -4.43
N LEU A 20 -1.76 -6.45 -4.16
CA LEU A 20 -1.34 -7.77 -3.69
C LEU A 20 -2.02 -8.15 -2.37
N PHE A 21 -2.11 -7.21 -1.43
CA PHE A 21 -2.85 -7.42 -0.19
C PHE A 21 -4.33 -7.73 -0.43
N ASN A 22 -5.01 -6.96 -1.28
CA ASN A 22 -6.43 -7.18 -1.59
C ASN A 22 -6.66 -8.53 -2.29
N LEU A 23 -5.77 -8.96 -3.18
CA LEU A 23 -5.85 -10.28 -3.81
C LEU A 23 -5.69 -11.40 -2.78
N LEU A 24 -4.75 -11.26 -1.84
CA LEU A 24 -4.57 -12.23 -0.77
C LEU A 24 -5.76 -12.25 0.19
N ALA A 25 -6.32 -11.08 0.53
CA ALA A 25 -7.53 -10.96 1.34
C ALA A 25 -8.73 -11.65 0.69
N LEU A 26 -8.92 -11.41 -0.62
CA LEU A 26 -9.97 -12.05 -1.41
C LEU A 26 -9.78 -13.58 -1.43
N LEU A 27 -8.55 -14.04 -1.62
CA LEU A 27 -8.22 -15.47 -1.62
C LEU A 27 -8.56 -16.12 -0.28
N VAL A 28 -8.19 -15.48 0.84
CA VAL A 28 -8.55 -15.95 2.19
C VAL A 28 -10.06 -15.94 2.40
N MET A 29 -10.76 -14.93 1.89
CA MET A 29 -12.22 -14.81 2.01
C MET A 29 -12.95 -15.94 1.26
N ILE A 30 -12.48 -16.32 0.07
CA ILE A 30 -13.12 -17.39 -0.73
C ILE A 30 -12.67 -18.78 -0.25
N HIS A 31 -11.39 -18.96 0.05
CA HIS A 31 -10.78 -20.25 0.40
C HIS A 31 -10.07 -20.14 1.75
N THR A 32 -10.83 -19.97 2.83
CA THR A 32 -10.24 -19.86 4.17
C THR A 32 -9.65 -21.21 4.59
N THR A 33 -8.33 -21.34 4.44
CA THR A 33 -7.53 -22.44 5.00
C THR A 33 -6.60 -21.89 6.09
N PRO A 34 -6.22 -22.70 7.09
CA PRO A 34 -5.31 -22.26 8.15
C PRO A 34 -3.98 -21.69 7.61
N ILE A 35 -3.47 -22.26 6.52
CA ILE A 35 -2.22 -21.83 5.88
C ILE A 35 -2.38 -20.46 5.25
N LEU A 36 -3.42 -20.25 4.43
CA LEU A 36 -3.68 -18.97 3.78
C LEU A 36 -3.96 -17.86 4.80
N PHE A 37 -4.71 -18.18 5.85
CA PHE A 37 -4.96 -17.24 6.95
C PHE A 37 -3.66 -16.83 7.64
N THR A 38 -2.76 -17.79 7.91
CA THR A 38 -1.44 -17.51 8.50
C THR A 38 -0.61 -16.62 7.57
N LEU A 39 -0.56 -16.93 6.27
CA LEU A 39 0.14 -16.08 5.29
C LEU A 39 -0.44 -14.67 5.22
N PHE A 40 -1.76 -14.53 5.26
CA PHE A 40 -2.40 -13.22 5.28
C PHE A 40 -2.08 -12.43 6.57
N MET A 41 -2.10 -13.08 7.72
CA MET A 41 -1.80 -12.45 9.01
C MET A 41 -0.34 -12.00 9.11
N PHE A 42 0.61 -12.85 8.72
CA PHE A 42 2.04 -12.57 8.93
C PHE A 42 2.74 -11.93 7.73
N VAL A 43 2.20 -12.06 6.52
CA VAL A 43 2.78 -11.47 5.30
C VAL A 43 1.88 -10.38 4.76
N GLY A 44 0.58 -10.64 4.62
CA GLY A 44 -0.39 -9.66 4.12
C GLY A 44 -0.44 -8.39 4.99
N GLN A 45 -0.66 -8.54 6.30
CA GLN A 45 -0.81 -7.38 7.20
C GLN A 45 0.44 -6.48 7.23
N PRO A 46 1.68 -6.98 7.37
CA PRO A 46 2.86 -6.10 7.31
C PRO A 46 3.02 -5.40 5.96
N LEU A 47 2.75 -6.08 4.85
CA LEU A 47 2.81 -5.46 3.51
C LEU A 47 1.78 -4.34 3.38
N PHE A 48 0.58 -4.51 3.95
CA PHE A 48 -0.44 -3.46 3.97
C PHE A 48 -0.01 -2.26 4.82
N VAL A 49 0.57 -2.49 6.00
CA VAL A 49 1.09 -1.41 6.85
C VAL A 49 2.17 -0.61 6.11
N LEU A 50 3.09 -1.28 5.43
CA LEU A 50 4.11 -0.62 4.59
C LEU A 50 3.48 0.18 3.45
N ALA A 51 2.51 -0.39 2.75
CA ALA A 51 1.79 0.28 1.67
C ALA A 51 1.08 1.55 2.17
N LEU A 52 0.40 1.45 3.32
CA LEU A 52 -0.31 2.56 3.95
C LEU A 52 0.66 3.66 4.39
N ALA A 53 1.79 3.31 5.02
CA ALA A 53 2.80 4.27 5.42
C ALA A 53 3.39 5.03 4.22
N LEU A 54 3.68 4.32 3.12
CA LEU A 54 4.16 4.94 1.87
C LEU A 54 3.10 5.87 1.26
N LEU A 55 1.83 5.45 1.25
CA LEU A 55 0.73 6.25 0.71
C LEU A 55 0.50 7.52 1.54
N VAL A 56 0.42 7.39 2.86
CA VAL A 56 0.26 8.53 3.78
C VAL A 56 1.46 9.47 3.65
N GLY A 57 2.69 8.93 3.63
CA GLY A 57 3.89 9.74 3.43
C GLY A 57 3.88 10.50 2.11
N ALA A 58 3.43 9.87 1.02
CA ALA A 58 3.30 10.52 -0.28
C ALA A 58 2.22 11.63 -0.27
N VAL A 59 1.08 11.39 0.38
CA VAL A 59 0.01 12.39 0.51
C VAL A 59 0.45 13.58 1.37
N VAL A 60 1.10 13.33 2.50
CA VAL A 60 1.61 14.40 3.38
C VAL A 60 2.68 15.23 2.66
N ALA A 61 3.56 14.59 1.88
CA ALA A 61 4.54 15.29 1.06
C ALA A 61 3.86 16.18 0.01
N ASP A 62 2.85 15.66 -0.71
CA ASP A 62 2.09 16.41 -1.72
C ASP A 62 1.33 17.60 -1.11
N LEU A 63 0.76 17.45 0.09
CA LEU A 63 0.08 18.53 0.80
C LEU A 63 1.04 19.62 1.30
N ARG A 64 2.22 19.23 1.83
CA ARG A 64 3.28 20.18 2.21
C ARG A 64 3.78 20.97 1.00
N GLU A 65 3.98 20.30 -0.14
CA GLU A 65 4.40 20.97 -1.38
C GLU A 65 3.37 21.97 -1.89
N LYS A 66 2.07 21.70 -1.66
CA LYS A 66 0.97 22.59 -2.05
C LYS A 66 0.69 23.72 -1.06
N GLN A 67 1.48 23.85 0.02
CA GLN A 67 1.26 24.82 1.10
C GLN A 67 -0.15 24.74 1.71
N LEU A 68 -0.77 23.56 1.67
CA LEU A 68 -2.07 23.29 2.28
C LEU A 68 -1.94 22.82 3.74
N LEU A 69 -0.69 22.71 4.23
CA LEU A 69 -0.28 22.27 5.56
C LEU A 69 0.74 23.24 6.14
#